data_AF-A0A2M7CFA5-F1
#
_entry.id   AF-A0A2M7CFA5-F1
#
_cell.length_a   1.000
_cell.length_b   1.000
_cell.length_c   1.000
_cell.angle_alpha   90.00
_cell.angle_beta   90.00
_cell.angle_gamma   90.00
#
_symmetry.space_group_name_H-M   'P 1'
#
loop_
_entity.id
_entity.type
_entity.pdbx_description
1 polymer ?
#
loop_
_entity_poly.entity_id
_entity_poly.type
_entity_poly.pdbx_seq_one_letter_code
_entity_poly.pdbx_strand_id
1 'polypeptide(L)' 'MVLTAIPGLTFKELDRSRERSLCCEGGGGRMWVEASSETGQRLAEIRVQDAVELGAEILATACPLCVLT' A
#
# COMPACT_ATOMS: atom_id res chain seq x y z
N MET A 1 14.60 -10.49 2.13
CA MET A 1 14.01 -9.18 1.80
C MET A 1 15.15 -8.23 1.47
N VAL A 2 15.13 -7.54 0.32
CA VAL A 2 16.28 -6.72 -0.13
C VAL A 2 16.65 -5.60 0.85
N LEU A 3 15.68 -5.05 1.57
CA LEU A 3 15.88 -3.95 2.51
C LEU A 3 16.77 -4.31 3.70
N THR A 4 16.84 -5.58 4.13
CA THR A 4 17.71 -5.98 5.26
C THR A 4 19.20 -5.91 4.94
N ALA A 5 19.58 -5.70 3.67
CA ALA A 5 20.97 -5.54 3.27
C ALA A 5 21.53 -4.13 3.58
N ILE A 6 20.69 -3.17 3.96
CA ILE A 6 21.09 -1.78 4.23
C ILE A 6 21.56 -1.67 5.70
N PRO A 7 22.85 -1.37 5.96
CA PRO A 7 23.35 -1.25 7.33
C PRO A 7 22.68 -0.09 8.08
N GLY A 8 22.31 -0.32 9.35
CA GLY A 8 21.68 0.70 10.20
C GLY A 8 20.19 0.95 9.91
N LEU A 9 19.58 0.20 8.98
CA LEU A 9 18.14 0.28 8.73
C LEU A 9 17.34 -0.31 9.90
N THR A 10 16.46 0.47 10.48
CA THR A 10 15.39 -0.04 11.34
C THR A 10 14.22 -0.47 10.48
N PHE A 11 14.05 -1.77 10.31
CA PHE A 11 12.93 -2.31 9.55
C PHE A 11 11.65 -2.30 10.38
N LYS A 12 10.58 -1.72 9.82
CA LYS A 12 9.21 -1.85 10.29
C LYS A 12 8.35 -2.30 9.14
N GLU A 13 7.39 -3.18 9.43
CA GLU A 13 6.44 -3.70 8.46
C GLU A 13 5.04 -3.16 8.83
N LEU A 14 4.18 -2.95 7.83
CA LEU A 14 2.76 -2.70 8.08
C LEU A 14 2.14 -3.94 8.77
N ASP A 15 1.10 -3.74 9.57
CA ASP A 15 0.37 -4.88 10.17
C ASP A 15 -0.11 -5.83 9.05
N ARG A 16 -0.81 -5.28 8.06
CA ARG A 16 -1.31 -6.01 6.89
C ARG A 16 -0.20 -6.20 5.86
N SER A 17 0.65 -7.19 6.10
CA SER A 17 1.77 -7.55 5.23
C SER A 17 1.65 -8.97 4.66
N ARG A 18 2.48 -9.25 3.65
CA ARG A 18 2.56 -10.56 2.98
C ARG A 18 1.20 -11.04 2.46
N GLU A 19 0.71 -12.18 2.91
CA GLU A 19 -0.55 -12.79 2.47
C GLU A 19 -1.77 -11.96 2.90
N ARG A 20 -1.61 -11.08 3.89
CA ARG A 20 -2.63 -10.13 4.36
C ARG A 20 -2.56 -8.76 3.69
N SER A 21 -1.60 -8.55 2.79
CA SER A 21 -1.38 -7.27 2.12
C SER A 21 -2.58 -6.90 1.24
N LEU A 22 -2.93 -5.61 1.23
CA LEU A 22 -4.00 -5.09 0.39
C LEU A 22 -3.48 -4.76 -1.02
N CYS A 23 -4.31 -4.93 -2.05
CA CYS A 23 -4.02 -4.42 -3.38
C CYS A 23 -4.31 -2.90 -3.46
N CYS A 24 -3.61 -2.15 -4.31
CA CYS A 24 -3.97 -0.74 -4.59
C CYS A 24 -5.22 -0.61 -5.48
N GLU A 25 -5.73 -1.72 -6.03
CA GLU A 25 -6.88 -1.75 -6.95
C GLU A 25 -6.64 -1.06 -8.30
N GLY A 26 -5.37 -0.78 -8.65
CA GLY A 26 -5.04 -0.20 -9.96
C GLY A 26 -5.10 -1.21 -11.11
N GLY A 27 -4.79 -2.47 -10.83
CA GLY A 27 -4.74 -3.55 -11.82
C GLY A 27 -6.09 -4.19 -12.12
N GLY A 28 -6.15 -4.99 -13.19
CA GLY A 28 -7.33 -5.81 -13.52
C GLY A 28 -8.61 -5.01 -13.82
N GLY A 29 -8.49 -3.74 -14.21
CA GLY A 29 -9.62 -2.86 -14.50
C GLY A 29 -10.30 -2.26 -13.26
N ARG A 30 -9.87 -2.62 -12.05
CA ARG A 30 -10.46 -2.17 -10.76
C ARG A 30 -10.39 -0.66 -10.53
N MET A 31 -9.44 0.03 -11.17
CA MET A 31 -9.35 1.50 -11.18
C MET A 31 -10.60 2.15 -11.80
N TRP A 32 -11.23 1.48 -12.76
CA TRP A 32 -12.37 1.99 -13.54
C TRP A 32 -13.72 1.54 -13.00
N VAL A 33 -13.73 0.76 -11.93
CA VAL A 33 -14.93 0.30 -11.26
C VAL A 33 -15.04 1.04 -9.93
N GLU A 34 -16.26 1.27 -9.47
CA GLU A 34 -16.53 1.78 -8.14
C GLU A 34 -15.87 0.90 -7.07
N ALA A 35 -15.45 1.54 -5.97
CA ALA A 35 -14.85 0.83 -4.86
C ALA A 35 -15.82 -0.23 -4.34
N SER A 36 -15.32 -1.45 -4.11
CA SER A 36 -16.15 -2.57 -3.68
C SER A 36 -16.56 -2.51 -2.21
N SER A 37 -16.07 -1.54 -1.45
CA SER A 37 -16.45 -1.32 -0.06
C SER A 37 -17.79 -0.57 0.01
N GLU A 38 -18.62 -0.90 1.00
CA GLU A 38 -19.89 -0.19 1.23
C GLU A 38 -19.68 1.29 1.56
N THR A 39 -18.51 1.64 2.10
CA THR A 39 -18.12 3.02 2.43
C THR A 39 -17.62 3.80 1.22
N GLY A 40 -17.40 3.15 0.07
CA GLY A 40 -16.76 3.75 -1.10
C GLY A 40 -15.25 3.98 -0.95
N GLN A 41 -14.65 3.62 0.18
CA GLN A 41 -13.22 3.73 0.45
C GLN A 41 -12.43 2.70 -0.36
N ARG A 42 -11.40 3.14 -1.09
CA ARG A 42 -10.51 2.24 -1.82
C ARG A 42 -9.49 1.58 -0.89
N LEU A 43 -9.01 0.39 -1.29
CA LEU A 43 -7.95 -0.29 -0.53
C LEU A 43 -6.62 0.48 -0.57
N ALA A 44 -6.36 1.26 -1.63
CA ALA A 44 -5.21 2.16 -1.69
C ALA A 44 -5.22 3.20 -0.56
N GLU A 45 -6.39 3.79 -0.26
CA GLU A 45 -6.54 4.76 0.84
C GLU A 45 -6.24 4.13 2.20
N ILE A 46 -6.74 2.91 2.44
CA ILE A 46 -6.45 2.16 3.68
C ILE A 46 -4.95 1.90 3.80
N ARG A 47 -4.26 1.51 2.71
CA ARG A 47 -2.80 1.31 2.73
C ARG A 47 -2.03 2.58 3.05
N VAL A 48 -2.48 3.73 2.54
CA VAL A 48 -1.87 5.03 2.85
C VAL A 48 -2.06 5.35 4.33
N GLN A 49 -3.26 5.13 4.88
CA GLN A 49 -3.55 5.31 6.31
C GLN A 49 -2.67 4.40 7.18
N ASP A 50 -2.58 3.10 6.87
CA ASP A 50 -1.71 2.15 7.58
C ASP A 50 -0.24 2.63 7.60
N ALA A 51 0.24 3.20 6.49
CA ALA A 51 1.61 3.73 6.39
C ALA A 51 1.81 5.02 7.21
N VAL A 52 0.84 5.94 7.19
CA VAL A 52 0.85 7.17 8.00
C VAL A 52 0.84 6.83 9.49
N GLU A 53 0.04 5.85 9.92
CA GLU A 53 -0.01 5.38 11.31
C GLU A 53 1.33 4.81 11.79
N LEU A 54 2.11 4.20 10.87
CA LEU A 54 3.46 3.73 11.15
C LEU A 54 4.52 4.86 11.17
N GLY A 55 4.13 6.08 10.79
CA GLY A 55 4.99 7.26 10.70
C GLY A 55 5.73 7.39 9.38
N ALA A 56 5.21 6.82 8.28
CA ALA A 56 5.83 6.98 6.96
C ALA A 56 5.55 8.38 6.38
N GLU A 57 6.60 9.08 5.97
CA GLU A 57 6.50 10.39 5.29
C GLU A 57 6.55 10.27 3.76
N ILE A 58 7.12 9.17 3.25
CA ILE A 58 7.33 8.92 1.83
C ILE A 58 6.83 7.52 1.49
N LEU A 59 6.02 7.43 0.44
CA LEU A 59 5.64 6.18 -0.20
C LEU A 59 6.42 6.01 -1.50
N ALA A 60 7.15 4.91 -1.61
CA ALA A 60 7.82 4.49 -2.83
C ALA A 60 7.08 3.28 -3.41
N THR A 61 6.82 3.30 -4.72
CA THR A 61 6.17 2.19 -5.42
C THR A 61 6.97 1.80 -6.65
N ALA A 62 6.93 0.51 -7.02
CA ALA A 62 7.52 0.01 -8.26
C ALA A 62 6.49 -0.11 -9.40
N CYS A 63 5.25 0.33 -9.18
CA CYS A 63 4.14 0.14 -10.10
C CYS A 63 3.46 1.49 -10.36
N PRO A 64 3.44 1.99 -11.62
CA PRO A 64 2.82 3.27 -11.95
C PRO A 64 1.35 3.36 -11.56
N LEU A 65 0.61 2.25 -11.62
CA LEU A 65 -0.80 2.22 -11.24
C LEU A 65 -1.00 2.46 -9.74
N CYS A 66 -0.08 2.02 -8.88
CA CYS A 66 -0.16 2.26 -7.43
C CYS A 66 -0.05 3.75 -7.06
N VAL A 67 0.48 4.59 -7.95
CA VAL A 67 0.60 6.04 -7.73
C VAL A 67 -0.69 6.75 -8.15
N LEU A 68 -1.46 6.17 -9.05
CA LEU A 68 -2.66 6.77 -9.65
C LEU A 68 -3.96 6.41 -8.92
N THR A 69 -3.91 5.50 -7.96
CA THR A 69 -5.04 4.99 -7.17
C THR A 69 -5.02 5.54 -5.76
#